data_AF-A0A7J7KFH2-F1
#
_entry.id   AF-A0A7J7KFH2-F1
#
_cell.length_a   1.000
_cell.length_b   1.000
_cell.length_c   1.000
_cell.angle_alpha   90.00
_cell.angle_beta   90.00
_cell.angle_gamma   90.00
#
_symmetry.space_group_name_H-M   'P 1'
#
loop_
_entity.id
_entity.type
_entity.pdbx_description
1 polymer ?
#
loop_
_entity_poly.entity_id
_entity_poly.type
_entity_poly.pdbx_seq_one_letter_code
_entity_poly.pdbx_strand_id
1 'polypeptide(L)'
;MTQPASPPTSNSHASKEAPATKFKFVIKDRIITMNSGFTIEQIFGNIVDSKEDILVNSVGNDMNLSSGKVAVALSNKAGPQLQAACTALAPTASGDVKETDGFNLACKKVLHCNCPQWQGPQTIPVSQDLNPNSVFLIF
;
A
#
# COMPACT_ATOMS: atom_id res chain seq x y z
N MET A 1 -22.17 -52.73 -21.10
CA MET A 1 -21.23 -51.98 -21.97
C MET A 1 -22.00 -50.85 -22.62
N THR A 2 -21.42 -49.64 -22.57
CA THR A 2 -21.82 -48.37 -23.22
C THR A 2 -23.16 -47.71 -22.83
N GLN A 3 -23.09 -46.72 -21.93
CA GLN A 3 -23.96 -45.53 -21.99
C GLN A 3 -23.24 -44.41 -22.77
N PRO A 4 -23.99 -43.55 -23.50
CA PRO A 4 -23.44 -42.59 -24.46
C PRO A 4 -22.81 -41.35 -23.80
N ALA A 5 -21.80 -40.81 -24.46
CA ALA A 5 -21.12 -39.58 -24.08
C ALA A 5 -22.10 -38.39 -24.00
N SER A 6 -22.02 -37.62 -22.91
CA SER A 6 -22.65 -36.30 -22.82
C SER A 6 -21.81 -35.26 -23.59
N PRO A 7 -22.44 -34.33 -24.32
CA PRO A 7 -21.75 -33.37 -25.18
C PRO A 7 -20.98 -32.30 -24.37
N PRO A 8 -19.92 -31.70 -24.95
CA PRO A 8 -19.20 -30.61 -24.30
C PRO A 8 -20.07 -29.35 -24.25
N THR A 9 -20.43 -28.89 -23.06
CA THR A 9 -21.03 -27.56 -22.89
C THR A 9 -19.91 -26.52 -22.99
N SER A 10 -19.75 -25.96 -24.20
CA SER A 10 -19.05 -24.71 -24.41
C SER A 10 -19.83 -23.58 -23.73
N ASN A 11 -19.16 -22.75 -22.93
CA ASN A 11 -19.62 -21.38 -22.73
C ASN A 11 -18.43 -20.45 -22.82
N SER A 12 -18.18 -20.02 -24.05
CA SER A 12 -17.40 -18.85 -24.40
C SER A 12 -18.15 -17.59 -23.97
N HIS A 13 -17.87 -17.09 -22.77
CA HIS A 13 -18.09 -15.69 -22.45
C HIS A 13 -16.72 -15.01 -22.42
N ALA A 14 -16.17 -14.76 -23.61
CA ALA A 14 -15.11 -13.80 -23.79
C ALA A 14 -15.73 -12.41 -23.59
N SER A 15 -15.69 -11.90 -22.37
CA SER A 15 -15.91 -10.49 -22.09
C SER A 15 -14.83 -9.71 -22.85
N LYS A 16 -15.24 -9.03 -23.94
CA LYS A 16 -14.37 -8.07 -24.63
C LYS A 16 -13.97 -6.98 -23.64
N GLU A 17 -12.75 -7.09 -23.14
CA GLU A 17 -12.09 -6.03 -22.38
C GLU A 17 -12.00 -4.80 -23.28
N ALA A 18 -12.62 -3.70 -22.86
CA ALA A 18 -12.46 -2.42 -23.55
C ALA A 18 -10.97 -2.01 -23.48
N PRO A 19 -10.39 -1.45 -24.55
CA PRO A 19 -8.98 -1.10 -24.55
C PRO A 19 -8.70 -0.09 -23.44
N ALA A 20 -7.85 -0.48 -22.49
CA ALA A 20 -7.34 0.41 -21.47
C ALA A 20 -6.70 1.62 -22.15
N THR A 21 -7.35 2.78 -22.03
CA THR A 21 -6.80 4.03 -22.54
C THR A 21 -5.52 4.30 -21.78
N LYS A 22 -4.37 4.18 -22.46
CA LYS A 22 -3.06 4.49 -21.88
C LYS A 22 -2.97 6.00 -21.67
N PHE A 23 -3.27 6.45 -20.46
CA PHE A 23 -2.92 7.80 -20.04
C PHE A 23 -1.41 7.86 -19.80
N LYS A 24 -0.68 8.52 -20.70
CA LYS A 24 0.72 8.89 -20.48
C LYS A 24 0.74 10.16 -19.65
N PHE A 25 0.88 10.03 -18.34
CA PHE A 25 1.23 11.15 -17.48
C PHE A 25 2.73 11.38 -17.59
N VAL A 26 3.13 12.53 -18.13
CA VAL A 26 4.50 13.03 -18.02
C VAL A 26 4.50 14.06 -16.90
N ILE A 27 4.91 13.64 -15.70
CA ILE A 27 5.18 14.54 -14.59
C ILE A 27 6.45 15.31 -14.96
N LYS A 28 6.32 16.52 -15.53
CA LYS A 28 7.46 17.37 -15.91
C LYS A 28 8.19 17.91 -14.68
N ASP A 29 7.42 18.23 -13.65
CA ASP A 29 7.91 18.75 -12.37
C ASP A 29 7.62 17.71 -11.30
N ARG A 30 8.67 17.17 -10.66
CA ARG A 30 8.55 16.13 -9.63
C ARG A 30 7.86 16.60 -8.36
N ILE A 31 7.59 17.90 -8.26
CA ILE A 31 7.03 18.56 -7.09
C ILE A 31 5.69 19.18 -7.48
N ILE A 32 4.65 18.87 -6.71
CA ILE A 32 3.34 19.51 -6.78
C ILE A 32 3.17 20.33 -5.50
N THR A 33 2.97 21.65 -5.63
CA THR A 33 2.65 22.53 -4.50
C THR A 33 1.14 22.70 -4.39
N MET A 34 0.59 22.34 -3.24
CA MET A 34 -0.82 22.53 -2.91
C MET A 34 -1.08 23.97 -2.46
N ASN A 35 -2.31 24.47 -2.62
CA ASN A 35 -2.69 25.82 -2.17
C ASN A 35 -2.53 26.03 -0.66
N SER A 36 -2.51 24.95 0.13
CA SER A 36 -2.24 24.95 1.56
C SER A 36 -0.77 25.20 1.92
N GLY A 37 0.14 25.21 0.93
CA GLY A 37 1.58 25.32 1.13
C GLY A 37 2.31 23.99 1.30
N PHE A 38 1.60 22.84 1.27
CA PHE A 38 2.24 21.52 1.26
C PHE A 38 2.80 21.19 -0.11
N THR A 39 3.93 20.48 -0.14
CA THR A 39 4.55 19.99 -1.37
C THR A 39 4.54 18.47 -1.39
N ILE A 40 4.16 17.88 -2.52
CA ILE A 40 4.27 16.45 -2.78
C ILE A 40 5.41 16.27 -3.78
N GLU A 41 6.43 15.51 -3.41
CA GLU A 41 7.57 15.21 -4.28
C GLU A 41 7.59 13.72 -4.68
N GLN A 42 7.80 13.46 -5.97
CA GLN A 42 8.10 12.13 -6.48
C GLN A 42 9.60 11.85 -6.38
N ILE A 43 9.96 10.98 -5.45
CA ILE A 43 11.34 10.52 -5.25
C ILE A 43 11.51 9.13 -5.87
N PHE A 44 12.56 8.95 -6.67
CA PHE A 44 12.93 7.66 -7.24
C PHE A 44 14.09 7.06 -6.45
N GLY A 45 13.91 5.83 -5.97
CA GLY A 45 14.94 5.12 -5.21
C GLY A 45 14.38 3.96 -4.42
N ASN A 46 15.21 3.39 -3.57
CA ASN A 46 14.79 2.39 -2.59
C ASN A 46 14.36 3.10 -1.30
N ILE A 47 13.19 2.73 -0.77
CA ILE A 47 12.61 3.36 0.43
C ILE A 47 13.52 3.28 1.66
N VAL A 48 14.33 2.22 1.76
CA VAL A 48 15.24 2.01 2.89
C VAL A 48 16.42 2.99 2.94
N ASP A 49 16.67 3.70 1.84
CA ASP A 49 17.73 4.72 1.72
C ASP A 49 17.18 6.15 1.88
N SER A 50 15.87 6.28 2.11
CA SER A 50 15.22 7.56 2.38
C SER A 50 15.75 8.21 3.67
N LYS A 51 15.88 9.54 3.64
CA LYS A 51 16.38 10.36 4.76
C LYS A 51 15.30 11.22 5.40
N GLU A 52 14.04 10.99 5.03
CA GLU A 52 12.91 11.71 5.61
C GLU A 52 12.74 11.39 7.09
N ASP A 53 12.16 12.32 7.83
CA ASP A 53 11.96 12.19 9.27
C ASP A 53 11.11 10.97 9.64
N ILE A 54 10.12 10.63 8.80
CA ILE A 54 9.14 9.58 9.04
C ILE A 54 9.01 8.71 7.79
N LEU A 55 9.05 7.40 7.97
CA LEU A 55 8.66 6.43 6.94
C LEU A 55 7.33 5.79 7.31
N VAL A 56 6.51 5.51 6.30
CA VAL A 56 5.24 4.80 6.46
C VAL A 56 5.38 3.40 5.89
N ASN A 57 4.94 2.40 6.66
CA ASN A 57 4.94 1.00 6.29
C ASN A 57 3.53 0.42 6.43
N SER A 58 3.12 -0.38 5.47
CA SER A 58 1.86 -1.13 5.55
C SER A 58 2.11 -2.50 6.19
N VAL A 59 1.29 -2.88 7.16
CA VAL A 59 1.42 -4.12 7.93
C VAL A 59 0.07 -4.83 8.09
N GLY A 60 0.11 -6.13 8.36
CA GLY A 60 -1.06 -6.88 8.81
C GLY A 60 -1.37 -6.65 10.30
N ASN A 61 -2.48 -7.24 10.75
CA ASN A 61 -2.90 -7.27 12.16
C ASN A 61 -1.79 -7.74 13.11
N ASP A 62 -1.04 -8.75 12.68
CA ASP A 62 0.00 -9.41 13.47
C ASP A 62 1.29 -8.58 13.58
N MET A 63 1.38 -7.43 12.90
CA MET A 63 2.57 -6.59 12.83
C MET A 63 3.82 -7.36 12.36
N ASN A 64 3.64 -8.39 11.52
CA ASN A 64 4.73 -9.23 11.04
C ASN A 64 5.42 -8.63 9.81
N LEU A 65 6.64 -8.11 10.00
CA LEU A 65 7.45 -7.47 8.97
C LEU A 65 8.18 -8.47 8.04
N SER A 66 8.03 -9.77 8.27
CA SER A 66 8.46 -10.79 7.30
C SER A 66 7.47 -10.95 6.14
N SER A 67 6.34 -10.26 6.18
CA SER A 67 5.30 -10.28 5.15
C SER A 67 5.26 -8.95 4.37
N GLY A 68 5.26 -9.04 3.04
CA GLY A 68 5.26 -7.86 2.16
C GLY A 68 6.66 -7.32 1.83
N LYS A 69 6.87 -6.91 0.57
CA LYS A 69 8.21 -6.55 0.06
C LYS A 69 8.82 -5.33 0.76
N VAL A 70 8.02 -4.30 1.02
CA VAL A 70 8.46 -3.07 1.68
C VAL A 70 8.77 -3.32 3.15
N ALA A 71 7.89 -4.00 3.87
CA ALA A 71 8.11 -4.32 5.28
C ALA A 71 9.37 -5.17 5.49
N VAL A 72 9.60 -6.17 4.62
CA VAL A 72 10.83 -6.98 4.65
C VAL A 72 12.07 -6.11 4.40
N ALA A 73 12.03 -5.21 3.42
CA ALA A 73 13.17 -4.33 3.14
C ALA A 73 13.48 -3.40 4.32
N LEU A 74 12.45 -2.80 4.93
CA LEU A 74 12.58 -1.95 6.12
C LEU A 74 13.13 -2.75 7.30
N SER A 75 12.59 -3.95 7.59
CA SER A 75 13.07 -4.81 8.67
C SER A 75 14.53 -5.22 8.49
N ASN A 76 14.94 -5.55 7.26
CA ASN A 76 16.31 -5.93 6.96
C ASN A 76 17.28 -4.76 7.19
N LYS A 77 16.89 -3.53 6.82
CA LYS A 77 17.73 -2.34 7.01
C LYS A 77 17.75 -1.87 8.45
N ALA A 78 16.59 -1.82 9.11
CA ALA A 78 16.42 -1.34 10.48
C ALA A 78 17.06 -2.27 11.52
N GLY A 79 17.12 -3.57 11.22
CA GLY A 79 17.61 -4.61 12.12
C GLY A 79 16.49 -5.31 12.89
N PRO A 80 16.82 -6.41 13.62
CA PRO A 80 15.84 -7.23 14.33
C PRO A 80 15.06 -6.47 15.41
N GLN A 81 15.57 -5.34 15.89
CA GLN A 81 14.92 -4.49 16.88
C GLN A 81 13.59 -3.93 16.37
N LEU A 82 13.46 -3.66 15.07
CA LEU A 82 12.23 -3.15 14.48
C LEU A 82 11.09 -4.18 14.59
N GLN A 83 11.36 -5.45 14.26
CA GLN A 83 10.39 -6.51 14.45
C GLN A 83 10.05 -6.72 15.92
N ALA A 84 11.03 -6.67 16.83
CA ALA A 84 10.78 -6.82 18.26
C ALA A 84 9.85 -5.73 18.81
N ALA A 85 10.05 -4.47 18.39
CA ALA A 85 9.16 -3.36 18.74
C ALA A 85 7.75 -3.55 18.16
N CYS A 86 7.64 -3.98 16.90
CA CYS A 86 6.36 -4.29 16.27
C CYS A 86 5.59 -5.40 17.00
N THR A 87 6.27 -6.47 17.41
CA THR A 87 5.68 -7.58 18.17
C THR A 87 5.13 -7.11 19.52
N ALA A 88 5.79 -6.15 20.19
CA ALA A 88 5.31 -5.59 21.45
C ALA A 88 4.05 -4.71 21.28
N LEU A 89 3.79 -4.21 20.07
CA LEU A 89 2.65 -3.35 19.73
C LEU A 89 1.48 -4.11 19.08
N ALA A 90 1.68 -5.39 18.75
CA ALA A 90 0.65 -6.25 18.20
C ALA A 90 -0.40 -6.65 19.26
N PRO A 91 -1.64 -6.95 18.86
CA PRO A 91 -2.20 -6.84 17.52
C PRO A 91 -2.60 -5.39 17.16
N THR A 92 -2.90 -5.16 15.88
CA THR A 92 -3.41 -3.86 15.40
C THR A 92 -4.71 -4.04 14.59
N ALA A 93 -5.68 -3.13 14.74
CA ALA A 93 -6.96 -3.20 14.04
C ALA A 93 -6.88 -2.54 12.65
N SER A 94 -7.85 -2.84 11.77
CA SER A 94 -7.91 -2.18 10.46
C SER A 94 -8.18 -0.67 10.64
N GLY A 95 -7.37 0.17 10.00
CA GLY A 95 -7.38 1.63 10.15
C GLY A 95 -6.42 2.15 11.22
N ASP A 96 -5.84 1.29 12.06
CA ASP A 96 -4.90 1.71 13.10
C ASP A 96 -3.51 2.04 12.54
N VAL A 97 -2.83 2.93 13.26
CA VAL A 97 -1.42 3.27 13.06
C VAL A 97 -0.66 3.04 14.36
N LYS A 98 0.49 2.38 14.29
CA LYS A 98 1.43 2.19 15.40
C LYS A 98 2.77 2.84 15.07
N GLU A 99 3.43 3.44 16.05
CA GLU A 99 4.73 4.10 15.87
C GLU A 99 5.86 3.28 16.49
N THR A 100 7.00 3.20 15.81
CA THR A 100 8.28 2.75 16.38
C THR A 100 9.39 3.75 16.07
N ASP A 101 10.54 3.59 16.72
CA ASP A 101 11.78 4.25 16.30
C ASP A 101 12.27 3.70 14.95
N GLY A 102 13.13 4.48 14.26
CA GLY A 102 13.74 4.08 12.98
C GLY A 102 14.87 3.05 13.08
N PHE A 103 15.45 2.87 14.28
CA PHE A 103 16.61 2.00 14.52
C PHE A 103 17.77 2.31 13.56
N ASN A 104 18.19 1.36 12.72
CA ASN A 104 19.26 1.58 11.73
C ASN A 104 18.79 2.29 10.44
N LEU A 105 17.51 2.63 10.32
CA LEU A 105 17.03 3.51 9.25
C LEU A 105 17.50 4.94 9.51
N ALA A 106 17.63 5.74 8.45
CA ALA A 106 17.99 7.16 8.60
C ALA A 106 16.83 8.02 9.14
N CYS A 107 15.59 7.52 9.10
CA CYS A 107 14.43 8.20 9.65
C CYS A 107 14.41 8.16 11.18
N LYS A 108 13.68 9.10 11.78
CA LYS A 108 13.48 9.14 13.24
C LYS A 108 12.46 8.08 13.66
N LYS A 109 11.37 7.95 12.89
CA LYS A 109 10.21 7.11 13.22
C LYS A 109 9.71 6.32 12.02
N VAL A 110 9.10 5.18 12.30
CA VAL A 110 8.32 4.40 11.34
C VAL A 110 6.87 4.33 11.82
N LEU A 111 5.94 4.71 10.94
CA LEU A 111 4.50 4.55 11.16
C LEU A 111 4.02 3.29 10.45
N HIS A 112 3.49 2.36 11.21
CA HIS A 112 2.98 1.06 10.76
C HIS A 112 1.46 1.11 10.66
N CYS A 113 0.95 1.10 9.44
CA CYS A 113 -0.47 1.25 9.13
C CYS A 113 -1.08 -0.12 8.78
N ASN A 114 -2.14 -0.51 9.48
CA ASN A 114 -2.97 -1.65 9.07
C ASN A 114 -4.09 -1.17 8.15
N CYS A 115 -3.78 -1.13 6.85
CA CYS A 115 -4.69 -0.61 5.85
C CYS A 115 -5.88 -1.58 5.63
N PRO A 116 -7.12 -1.07 5.53
CA PRO A 116 -8.26 -1.86 5.10
C PRO A 116 -8.01 -2.57 3.77
N GLN A 117 -8.45 -3.82 3.66
CA GLN A 117 -8.36 -4.54 2.40
C GLN A 117 -9.27 -3.90 1.35
N TRP A 118 -8.77 -3.82 0.12
CA TRP A 118 -9.56 -3.39 -1.01
C TRP A 118 -10.76 -4.33 -1.23
N GLN A 119 -11.98 -3.79 -1.18
CA GLN A 119 -13.22 -4.56 -1.32
C GLN A 119 -13.77 -4.58 -2.76
N GLY A 120 -12.95 -4.23 -3.76
CA GLY A 120 -13.42 -4.05 -5.13
C GLY A 120 -14.06 -2.67 -5.36
N PRO A 121 -14.42 -2.35 -6.62
CA PRO A 121 -15.11 -1.11 -6.94
C PRO A 121 -16.43 -1.07 -6.18
N GLN A 122 -16.51 -0.19 -5.18
CA GLN A 122 -17.80 0.18 -4.62
C GLN A 122 -18.46 1.11 -5.64
N THR A 123 -19.74 0.89 -5.94
CA THR A 123 -20.55 1.94 -6.56
C THR A 123 -20.73 3.01 -5.49
N ILE A 124 -19.77 3.92 -5.41
CA ILE A 124 -19.87 5.11 -4.59
C ILE A 124 -20.83 6.03 -5.37
N PRO A 125 -22.11 6.21 -4.98
CA PRO A 125 -22.80 7.42 -5.42
C PRO A 125 -21.89 8.57 -4.98
N VAL A 126 -21.58 9.52 -5.87
CA VAL A 126 -20.64 10.62 -5.59
C VAL A 126 -21.11 11.36 -4.32
N SER A 127 -20.66 10.89 -3.16
CA SER A 127 -20.88 11.47 -1.86
C SER A 127 -19.58 12.18 -1.50
N GLN A 128 -19.71 13.46 -1.22
CA GLN A 128 -18.64 14.44 -1.05
C GLN A 128 -17.82 14.25 0.25
N ASP A 129 -17.65 13.01 0.72
CA ASP A 129 -17.06 12.71 2.02
C ASP A 129 -15.64 12.14 1.92
N LEU A 130 -14.86 12.64 0.96
CA LEU A 130 -13.41 12.55 1.08
C LEU A 130 -12.93 13.77 1.86
N ASN A 131 -12.47 13.53 3.10
CA ASN A 131 -11.76 14.52 3.87
C ASN A 131 -10.55 15.04 3.05
N PRO A 132 -10.43 16.37 2.82
CA PRO A 132 -9.35 16.94 2.02
C PRO A 132 -7.94 16.75 2.63
N ASN A 133 -7.84 16.28 3.87
CA ASN A 133 -6.58 15.93 4.53
C ASN A 133 -6.21 14.44 4.42
N SER A 134 -7.00 13.63 3.71
CA SER A 134 -6.70 12.20 3.52
C SER A 134 -5.59 12.01 2.48
N VAL A 135 -4.35 11.85 2.96
CA VAL A 135 -3.22 11.43 2.13
C VAL A 135 -3.26 9.90 2.00
N PHE A 136 -3.60 9.41 0.82
CA PHE A 136 -3.37 8.00 0.45
C PHE A 136 -2.03 7.90 -0.26
N LEU A 137 -0.99 7.53 0.48
CA LEU A 137 0.24 6.98 -0.10
C LEU A 137 0.08 5.45 -0.14
N ILE A 138 -0.31 4.94 -1.30
CA ILE A 138 -0.31 3.50 -1.61
C ILE A 138 0.92 3.25 -2.48
N PHE A 139 1.86 2.43 -1.98
CA PHE A 139 2.89 1.79 -2.81
C PHE A 139 2.37 0.44 -3.33
#